data_AF-A0A1J4KJC3-F1
#
_entry.id   AF-A0A1J4KJC3-F1
#
_cell.length_a   1.000
_cell.length_b   1.000
_cell.length_c   1.000
_cell.angle_alpha   90.00
_cell.angle_beta   90.00
_cell.angle_gamma   90.00
#
_symmetry.space_group_name_H-M   'P 1'
#
loop_
_entity.id
_entity.type
_entity.pdbx_description
1 polymer ?
#
loop_
_entity_poly.entity_id
_entity_poly.type
_entity_poly.pdbx_seq_one_letter_code
_entity_poly.pdbx_strand_id
1 'polypeptide(L)'
;MCKLLTKTRYYNITAIFAVQTPKFILKNLKRMATDVKIWKGLSEEDFYTLMKELTHTFDTDEMWGIYHALQDNHSCLTLNLSNDTFAIEGT
;
A
#
# COMPACT_ATOMS: atom_id res chain seq x y z
N MET A 1 -0.97 -21.08 4.49
CA MET A 1 -1.51 -19.73 4.23
C MET A 1 -1.16 -19.20 2.82
N CYS A 2 0.12 -19.06 2.45
CA CYS A 2 0.53 -18.44 1.15
C CYS A 2 -0.08 -19.04 -0.13
N LYS A 3 -0.26 -20.37 -0.21
CA LYS A 3 -0.77 -21.03 -1.44
C LYS A 3 -2.21 -20.62 -1.83
N LEU A 4 -3.01 -20.19 -0.84
CA LEU A 4 -4.40 -19.80 -1.06
C LEU A 4 -4.44 -18.36 -1.61
N LEU A 5 -3.60 -17.48 -1.05
CA LEU A 5 -3.45 -16.09 -1.49
C LEU A 5 -2.86 -15.96 -2.89
N THR A 6 -1.99 -16.90 -3.29
CA THR A 6 -1.48 -16.94 -4.67
C THR A 6 -2.53 -17.37 -5.71
N LYS A 7 -3.68 -17.93 -5.28
CA LYS A 7 -4.72 -18.47 -6.16
C LYS A 7 -6.04 -17.71 -6.07
N THR A 8 -6.13 -16.63 -5.29
CA THR A 8 -7.35 -15.82 -5.13
C THR A 8 -7.91 -15.36 -6.47
N ARG A 9 -7.05 -14.93 -7.40
CA ARG A 9 -7.43 -14.55 -8.76
C ARG A 9 -8.06 -15.69 -9.58
N TYR A 10 -7.59 -16.92 -9.40
CA TYR A 10 -8.15 -18.09 -10.09
C TYR A 10 -9.57 -18.41 -9.61
N TYR A 11 -9.85 -18.18 -8.33
CA TYR A 11 -11.17 -18.42 -7.74
C TYR A 11 -12.09 -17.19 -7.79
N ASN A 12 -11.67 -16.11 -8.46
CA ASN A 12 -12.38 -14.83 -8.51
C ASN A 12 -12.71 -14.27 -7.10
N ILE A 13 -11.79 -14.45 -6.15
CA ILE A 13 -11.90 -13.97 -4.78
C ILE A 13 -11.02 -12.73 -4.62
N THR A 14 -11.59 -11.65 -4.09
CA THR A 14 -10.83 -10.49 -3.65
C THR A 14 -10.47 -10.64 -2.17
N ALA A 15 -9.20 -10.43 -1.84
CA ALA A 15 -8.71 -10.46 -0.46
C ALA A 15 -8.28 -9.06 -0.03
N ILE A 16 -8.75 -8.62 1.14
CA ILE A 16 -8.37 -7.33 1.73
C ILE A 16 -7.63 -7.61 3.03
N PHE A 17 -6.49 -6.95 3.19
CA PHE A 17 -5.69 -7.00 4.42
C PHE A 17 -5.63 -5.61 5.03
N ALA A 18 -6.16 -5.48 6.24
CA ALA A 18 -6.05 -4.26 7.03
C ALA A 18 -5.17 -4.55 8.25
N VAL A 19 -4.08 -3.81 8.38
CA VAL A 19 -3.11 -3.95 9.48
C VAL A 19 -2.65 -2.56 9.93
N GLN A 20 -2.21 -2.47 11.18
CA GLN A 20 -1.68 -1.21 11.72
C GLN A 20 -0.27 -0.87 11.21
N THR A 21 0.58 -1.88 10.99
CA THR A 21 1.93 -1.70 10.45
C THR A 21 2.23 -2.74 9.37
N PRO A 22 2.91 -2.34 8.27
CA PRO A 22 3.27 -3.26 7.19
C PRO A 22 4.30 -4.31 7.64
N LYS A 23 4.95 -4.16 8.80
CA LYS A 23 5.96 -5.10 9.32
C LYS A 23 5.44 -6.53 9.49
N PHE A 24 4.14 -6.70 9.76
CA PHE A 24 3.53 -8.02 9.97
C PHE A 24 3.08 -8.70 8.66
N ILE A 25 3.10 -7.98 7.53
CA ILE A 25 2.73 -8.54 6.23
C ILE A 25 3.95 -9.21 5.60
N LEU A 26 3.78 -10.45 5.15
CA LEU A 26 4.81 -11.18 4.41
C LEU A 26 5.17 -10.46 3.11
N LYS A 27 6.47 -10.36 2.78
CA LYS A 27 6.96 -9.65 1.57
C LYS A 27 6.28 -10.10 0.28
N ASN A 28 6.06 -11.41 0.12
CA ASN A 28 5.40 -11.97 -1.06
C ASN A 28 3.95 -11.47 -1.22
N LEU A 29 3.25 -11.21 -0.11
CA LEU A 29 1.89 -10.69 -0.14
C LEU A 29 1.87 -9.22 -0.58
N LYS A 30 2.83 -8.41 -0.10
CA LYS A 30 2.98 -7.01 -0.53
C LYS A 30 3.27 -6.90 -2.02
N ARG A 31 4.16 -7.75 -2.55
CA ARG A 31 4.48 -7.80 -3.99
C ARG A 31 3.31 -8.21 -4.88
N MET A 32 2.31 -8.89 -4.33
CA MET A 32 1.12 -9.33 -5.04
C MET A 32 -0.04 -8.35 -4.93
N ALA A 33 0.09 -7.28 -4.13
CA ALA A 33 -0.96 -6.28 -3.99
C ALA A 33 -1.17 -5.56 -5.33
N THR A 34 -2.43 -5.36 -5.70
CA THR A 34 -2.82 -4.54 -6.86
C THR A 34 -3.13 -3.12 -6.42
N ASP A 35 -3.66 -2.97 -5.22
CA ASP A 35 -4.11 -1.72 -4.64
C ASP A 35 -3.58 -1.63 -3.20
N VAL A 36 -3.07 -0.47 -2.81
CA VAL A 36 -2.55 -0.22 -1.46
C VAL A 36 -3.16 1.07 -0.95
N LYS A 37 -3.75 1.02 0.24
CA LYS A 37 -4.31 2.20 0.90
C LYS A 37 -3.55 2.46 2.19
N ILE A 38 -2.97 3.65 2.32
CA ILE A 38 -2.15 4.07 3.46
C ILE A 38 -2.85 5.24 4.13
N TRP A 39 -3.35 5.02 5.34
CA TRP A 39 -3.91 6.08 6.17
C TRP A 39 -2.82 6.85 6.87
N LYS A 40 -3.11 8.12 7.19
CA LYS A 40 -2.21 8.96 7.98
C LYS A 40 -1.84 8.28 9.31
N GLY A 41 -0.57 8.38 9.68
CA GLY A 41 -0.03 7.83 10.93
C GLY A 41 1.06 6.78 10.76
N LEU A 42 1.31 6.31 9.53
CA LEU A 42 2.50 5.50 9.21
C LEU A 42 3.79 6.30 9.38
N SER A 43 4.81 5.71 10.01
CA SER A 43 6.14 6.32 10.15
C SER A 43 6.87 6.37 8.80
N GLU A 44 7.85 7.26 8.70
CA GLU A 44 8.71 7.42 7.52
C GLU A 44 9.43 6.12 7.16
N GLU A 45 10.09 5.50 8.14
CA GLU A 45 10.81 4.24 7.95
C GLU A 45 9.90 3.12 7.43
N ASP A 46 8.67 3.01 7.97
CA ASP A 46 7.71 2.01 7.55
C ASP A 46 7.15 2.30 6.16
N PHE A 47 7.01 3.58 5.79
CA PHE A 47 6.61 4.01 4.45
C PHE A 47 7.64 3.61 3.40
N TYR A 48 8.91 4.00 3.59
CA TYR A 48 9.98 3.64 2.67
C TYR A 48 10.17 2.13 2.56
N THR A 49 10.06 1.41 3.69
CA THR A 49 10.12 -0.06 3.69
C THR A 49 8.97 -0.67 2.90
N LEU A 50 7.76 -0.15 3.05
CA LEU A 50 6.59 -0.61 2.30
C LEU A 50 6.79 -0.34 0.80
N MET A 51 7.14 0.88 0.42
CA MET A 51 7.34 1.26 -0.98
C MET A 51 8.42 0.39 -1.64
N LYS A 52 9.56 0.15 -0.98
CA LYS A 52 10.61 -0.74 -1.49
C LYS A 52 10.15 -2.18 -1.74
N GLU A 53 9.13 -2.64 -1.02
CA GLU A 53 8.58 -4.00 -1.16
C GLU A 53 7.41 -4.08 -2.15
N LEU A 54 6.79 -2.95 -2.48
CA LEU A 54 5.78 -2.84 -3.52
C LEU A 54 6.42 -2.76 -4.89
N THR A 55 5.79 -3.39 -5.89
CA THR A 55 6.23 -3.28 -7.28
C THR A 55 5.58 -2.04 -7.87
N HIS A 56 6.34 -0.95 -7.98
CA HIS A 56 5.85 0.35 -8.43
C HIS A 56 6.94 1.11 -9.19
N THR A 57 6.55 2.10 -10.00
CA THR A 57 7.47 2.95 -10.78
C THR A 57 7.56 4.39 -10.26
N PHE A 58 6.82 4.74 -9.20
CA PHE A 58 6.74 6.09 -8.64
C PHE A 58 8.02 6.55 -7.92
N ASP A 59 8.19 7.86 -7.87
CA ASP A 59 9.19 8.51 -7.03
C ASP A 59 8.77 8.44 -5.55
N THR A 60 9.49 7.65 -4.75
CA THR A 60 9.13 7.42 -3.35
C THR A 60 9.28 8.68 -2.49
N ASP A 61 10.21 9.57 -2.82
CA ASP A 61 10.48 10.78 -2.04
C ASP A 61 9.40 11.84 -2.26
N GLU A 62 8.97 12.01 -3.51
CA GLU A 62 7.83 12.88 -3.84
C GLU A 62 6.56 12.39 -3.13
N MET A 63 6.31 11.08 -3.18
CA MET A 63 5.15 10.47 -2.53
C MET A 63 5.17 10.61 -1.00
N TRP A 64 6.34 10.47 -0.39
CA TRP A 64 6.49 10.72 1.04
C TRP A 64 6.17 12.18 1.38
N GLY A 65 6.66 13.15 0.59
CA GLY A 65 6.35 14.56 0.79
C GLY A 65 4.84 14.84 0.75
N ILE A 66 4.15 14.28 -0.24
CA ILE A 66 2.69 14.37 -0.39
C ILE A 66 1.96 13.73 0.80
N TYR A 67 2.35 12.51 1.19
CA TYR A 67 1.76 11.79 2.32
C TYR A 67 2.04 12.46 3.67
N HIS A 68 3.24 13.02 3.86
CA HIS A 68 3.63 13.72 5.06
C HIS A 68 2.82 15.02 5.24
N ALA A 69 2.49 15.70 4.12
CA ALA A 69 1.71 16.93 4.12
C ALA A 69 0.23 16.73 4.53
N LEU A 70 -0.29 15.49 4.50
CA LEU A 70 -1.66 15.17 4.94
C LEU A 70 -1.90 15.61 6.40
N GLN A 71 -2.96 16.40 6.60
CA GLN A 71 -3.31 16.99 7.90
C GLN A 71 -4.35 16.17 8.66
N ASP A 72 -5.34 15.61 7.97
CA ASP A 72 -6.43 14.88 8.62
C ASP A 72 -6.05 13.42 8.90
N ASN A 73 -6.54 12.91 10.03
CA ASN A 73 -6.31 11.53 10.46
C ASN A 73 -7.06 10.53 9.58
N HIS A 74 -8.13 10.96 8.90
CA HIS A 74 -8.84 10.13 7.93
C HIS A 74 -8.33 10.31 6.50
N SER A 75 -7.38 11.22 6.26
CA SER A 75 -6.70 11.32 4.98
C SER A 75 -5.92 10.04 4.69
N CYS A 76 -5.96 9.62 3.44
CA CYS A 76 -5.26 8.44 2.98
C CYS A 76 -4.71 8.61 1.56
N LEU A 77 -3.57 7.96 1.35
CA LEU A 77 -2.95 7.78 0.06
C LEU A 77 -3.40 6.42 -0.50
N THR A 78 -4.06 6.45 -1.65
CA THR A 78 -4.47 5.26 -2.39
C THR A 78 -3.54 5.08 -3.59
N LEU A 79 -2.91 3.92 -3.67
CA LEU A 79 -2.03 3.50 -4.74
C LEU A 79 -2.72 2.43 -5.56
N ASN A 80 -2.84 2.65 -6.86
CA ASN A 80 -3.20 1.62 -7.82
C ASN A 80 -1.93 1.21 -8.58
N LEU A 81 -1.40 0.04 -8.21
CA LEU A 81 -0.15 -0.51 -8.76
C LEU A 81 -0.36 -1.13 -10.15
N SER A 82 -1.60 -1.43 -10.53
CA SER A 82 -1.89 -2.01 -11.86
C SER A 82 -1.95 -0.95 -12.95
N ASN A 83 -2.39 0.26 -12.61
CA ASN A 83 -2.51 1.39 -13.51
C ASN A 83 -1.41 2.44 -13.30
N ASP A 84 -0.44 2.19 -12.40
CA ASP A 84 0.58 3.16 -11.98
C ASP A 84 -0.03 4.55 -11.73
N THR A 85 -1.12 4.59 -10.94
CA THR A 85 -1.76 5.85 -10.52
C THR A 85 -1.85 5.91 -9.00
N PHE A 86 -1.79 7.12 -8.46
CA PHE A 86 -2.06 7.36 -7.04
C PHE A 86 -3.08 8.48 -6.88
N ALA A 87 -3.85 8.41 -5.80
CA ALA A 87 -4.86 9.38 -5.44
C ALA A 87 -4.77 9.67 -3.94
N ILE A 88 -5.14 10.90 -3.58
CA ILE A 88 -5.22 11.33 -2.20
C ILE A 88 -6.70 11.53 -1.90
N GLU A 89 -7.17 10.92 -0.82
CA GLU A 89 -8.53 11.09 -0.32
C GLU A 89 -8.48 11.72 1.07
N GLY A 90 -9.32 12.72 1.32
CA GLY A 90 -9.36 13.48 2.57
C GLY A 90 -8.51 14.74 2.48
N THR A 91 -9.16 15.84 2.06
CA THR A 91 -8.64 17.21 2.08
C THR A 91 -9.29 17.98 3.21
#